data_AF-B4CVI1-F1
#
_entry.id   AF-B4CVI1-F1
#
_cell.length_a   1.000
_cell.length_b   1.000
_cell.length_c   1.000
_cell.angle_alpha   90.00
_cell.angle_beta   90.00
_cell.angle_gamma   90.00
#
_symmetry.space_group_name_H-M   'P 1'
#
loop_
_entity.id
_entity.type
_entity.pdbx_description
1 polymer ?
#
loop_
_entity_poly.entity_id
_entity_poly.type
_entity_poly.pdbx_seq_one_letter_code
_entity_poly.pdbx_strand_id
1 'polypeptide(L)'
;MCNSPTFHPANPSGVAMARKPDLVRLPAPPPGAVVQQASASNPNAGMREGDRISHVADAYSRGEFCMNAGKDDEAIAAFQEAVKIDPTFTDAWARLAALYEKKGDNKKAIDAFRRSKKVAKG
;
A
#
# COMPACT_ATOMS: atom_id res chain seq x y z
N MET A 1 -56.65 9.03 -53.26
CA MET A 1 -57.47 8.09 -52.46
C MET A 1 -56.61 7.44 -51.41
N CYS A 2 -57.18 7.27 -50.21
CA CYS A 2 -56.56 6.78 -48.97
C CYS A 2 -56.31 5.25 -48.96
N ASN A 3 -55.52 4.83 -47.94
CA ASN A 3 -55.44 3.53 -47.25
C ASN A 3 -54.14 2.73 -47.43
N SER A 4 -53.20 2.96 -46.49
CA SER A 4 -52.83 2.09 -45.34
C SER A 4 -53.21 0.60 -45.36
N PRO A 5 -52.71 -0.26 -44.44
CA PRO A 5 -51.47 -0.29 -43.62
C PRO A 5 -50.76 -1.67 -43.76
N THR A 6 -49.57 -1.89 -43.18
CA THR A 6 -49.51 -2.87 -42.07
C THR A 6 -48.54 -2.44 -40.98
N PHE A 7 -49.16 -2.20 -39.84
CA PHE A 7 -48.67 -2.14 -38.49
C PHE A 7 -48.31 -3.56 -38.01
N HIS A 8 -47.15 -3.77 -37.38
CA HIS A 8 -47.07 -4.19 -35.98
C HIS A 8 -45.60 -4.29 -35.49
N PRO A 9 -45.39 -4.15 -34.16
CA PRO A 9 -44.14 -3.70 -33.55
C PRO A 9 -43.37 -4.82 -32.84
N ALA A 10 -42.08 -4.62 -32.60
CA ALA A 10 -41.38 -5.27 -31.50
C ALA A 10 -40.40 -4.27 -30.83
N ASN A 11 -40.52 -4.27 -29.51
CA ASN A 11 -40.09 -3.29 -28.52
C ASN A 11 -38.57 -3.01 -28.50
N PRO A 12 -38.13 -1.80 -28.05
CA PRO A 12 -36.77 -1.33 -28.07
C PRO A 12 -36.05 -1.63 -26.74
N SER A 13 -34.94 -2.36 -26.82
CA SER A 13 -33.96 -2.46 -25.73
C SER A 13 -32.57 -2.31 -26.31
N GLY A 14 -32.21 -1.07 -26.62
CA GLY A 14 -30.88 -0.65 -27.02
C GLY A 14 -30.55 0.63 -26.29
N VAL A 15 -30.20 0.47 -25.01
CA VAL A 15 -29.82 1.52 -24.07
C VAL A 15 -28.98 2.64 -24.69
N ALA A 16 -29.61 3.82 -24.72
CA ALA A 16 -29.08 5.16 -24.51
C ALA A 16 -27.58 5.39 -24.77
N MET A 17 -27.30 5.99 -25.93
CA MET A 17 -26.23 6.96 -26.08
C MET A 17 -26.48 8.14 -25.11
N ALA A 18 -25.73 8.23 -24.02
CA ALA A 18 -25.72 9.40 -23.16
C ALA A 18 -24.31 10.00 -23.08
N ARG A 19 -24.17 11.08 -23.84
CA ARG A 19 -23.31 12.27 -23.70
C ARG A 19 -22.30 12.22 -22.55
N LYS A 20 -21.02 12.45 -22.90
CA LYS A 20 -19.96 12.88 -21.98
C LYS A 20 -20.31 14.26 -21.39
N PRO A 21 -20.24 14.40 -20.06
CA PRO A 21 -19.73 15.62 -19.42
C PRO A 21 -18.62 15.18 -18.42
N ASP A 22 -17.63 15.94 -18.00
CA ASP A 22 -17.17 17.30 -18.20
C ASP A 22 -15.74 17.30 -17.62
N LEU A 23 -14.89 18.17 -18.14
CA LEU A 23 -13.50 18.32 -17.72
C LEU A 23 -13.39 18.74 -16.24
N VAL A 24 -13.04 17.80 -15.35
CA VAL A 24 -12.26 18.18 -14.17
C VAL A 24 -10.78 18.13 -14.55
N ARG A 25 -10.29 19.30 -14.95
CA ARG A 25 -8.87 19.60 -15.12
C ARG A 25 -8.16 19.36 -13.78
N LEU A 26 -7.56 18.19 -13.60
CA LEU A 26 -6.57 17.98 -12.54
C LEU A 26 -5.50 19.08 -12.71
N PRO A 27 -5.11 19.79 -11.64
CA PRO A 27 -4.04 20.77 -11.73
C PRO A 27 -2.77 20.06 -12.21
N ALA A 28 -2.06 20.69 -13.13
CA ALA A 28 -0.78 20.16 -13.62
C ALA A 28 0.12 19.83 -12.42
N PRO A 29 0.74 18.64 -12.36
CA PRO A 29 1.72 18.34 -11.33
C PRO A 29 2.82 19.41 -11.40
N PRO A 30 3.34 19.92 -10.26
CA PRO A 30 4.40 20.92 -10.28
C PRO A 30 5.57 20.40 -11.11
N PRO A 31 6.26 21.24 -11.91
CA PRO A 31 7.44 20.80 -12.66
C PRO A 31 8.49 20.31 -11.66
N GLY A 32 8.64 18.98 -11.57
CA GLY A 32 9.41 18.27 -10.55
C GLY A 32 8.67 17.10 -9.88
N ALA A 33 7.34 17.04 -9.98
CA ALA A 33 6.54 15.90 -9.57
C ALA A 33 6.61 14.82 -10.65
N VAL A 34 7.57 13.91 -10.46
CA VAL A 34 7.61 12.62 -11.15
C VAL A 34 6.28 11.89 -10.93
N VAL A 35 5.44 11.90 -11.97
CA VAL A 35 4.33 10.97 -12.10
C VAL A 35 4.95 9.58 -12.24
N GLN A 36 5.03 8.84 -11.15
CA GLN A 36 5.39 7.43 -11.18
C GLN A 36 4.16 6.62 -10.83
N GLN A 37 3.77 5.80 -11.81
CA GLN A 37 2.76 4.76 -11.75
C GLN A 37 2.74 4.10 -10.38
N ALA A 38 1.58 4.04 -9.73
CA ALA A 38 1.39 3.24 -8.52
C ALA A 38 1.31 1.73 -8.86
N SER A 39 2.23 1.23 -9.67
CA SER A 39 2.75 -0.12 -9.54
C SER A 39 3.92 0.03 -8.56
N ALA A 40 3.62 0.09 -7.26
CA ALA A 40 4.65 -0.13 -6.26
C ALA A 40 5.09 -1.58 -6.46
N SER A 41 6.17 -1.75 -7.22
CA SER A 41 6.91 -2.99 -7.39
C SER A 41 7.18 -3.56 -6.01
N ASN A 42 6.30 -4.43 -5.54
CA ASN A 42 6.56 -5.25 -4.37
C ASN A 42 7.59 -6.28 -4.86
N PRO A 43 8.88 -6.20 -4.44
CA PRO A 43 9.88 -7.17 -4.88
C PRO A 43 9.51 -8.61 -4.47
N ASN A 44 8.51 -8.77 -3.60
CA ASN A 44 8.01 -10.04 -3.10
C ASN A 44 6.71 -10.52 -3.77
N ALA A 45 6.24 -9.90 -4.85
CA ALA A 45 5.05 -10.35 -5.58
C ALA A 45 5.15 -11.79 -6.14
N GLY A 46 6.36 -12.37 -6.17
CA GLY A 46 6.62 -13.75 -6.59
C GLY A 46 7.05 -14.73 -5.49
N MET A 47 7.13 -14.32 -4.21
CA MET A 47 7.56 -15.24 -3.14
C MET A 47 6.38 -16.03 -2.57
N ARG A 48 6.54 -17.34 -2.40
CA ARG A 48 5.58 -18.19 -1.68
C ARG A 48 5.46 -17.69 -0.24
N GLU A 49 4.25 -17.72 0.32
CA GLU A 49 3.97 -17.31 1.72
C GLU A 49 4.95 -17.92 2.72
N GLY A 50 5.34 -19.19 2.52
CA GLY A 50 6.30 -19.88 3.37
C GLY A 50 7.71 -19.28 3.37
N ASP A 51 8.21 -18.82 2.22
CA ASP A 51 9.53 -18.18 2.10
C ASP A 51 9.53 -16.77 2.71
N ARG A 52 8.39 -16.07 2.66
CA ARG A 52 8.26 -14.73 3.23
C ARG A 52 8.46 -14.73 4.74
N ILE A 53 7.92 -15.72 5.45
CA ILE A 53 8.09 -15.85 6.90
C ILE A 53 9.57 -16.01 7.27
N SER A 54 10.32 -16.83 6.52
CA SER A 54 11.77 -17.00 6.73
C SER A 54 12.55 -15.71 6.46
N HIS A 55 12.20 -14.97 5.41
CA HIS A 55 12.81 -13.68 5.12
C HIS A 55 12.49 -12.61 6.17
N VAL A 56 11.27 -12.60 6.73
CA VAL A 56 10.89 -11.71 7.84
C VAL A 56 11.73 -12.01 9.08
N ALA A 57 11.90 -13.29 9.41
CA ALA A 57 12.70 -13.71 10.57
C ALA A 57 14.18 -13.31 10.42
N ASP A 58 14.79 -13.50 9.23
CA ASP A 58 16.15 -13.02 8.94
C ASP A 58 16.25 -11.49 9.08
N ALA A 59 15.31 -10.80 8.43
CA ALA A 59 14.97 -9.38 8.60
C ALA A 59 15.10 -8.90 10.05
N TYR A 60 14.32 -9.55 10.90
CA TYR A 60 14.17 -9.24 12.30
C TYR A 60 15.42 -9.54 13.12
N SER A 61 16.02 -10.72 12.95
CA SER A 61 17.23 -11.11 13.68
C SER A 61 18.42 -10.19 13.37
N ARG A 62 18.56 -9.75 12.11
CA ARG A 62 19.55 -8.74 11.73
C ARG A 62 19.29 -7.40 12.40
N GLY A 63 18.02 -6.99 12.45
CA GLY A 63 17.61 -5.78 13.16
C GLY A 63 18.00 -5.81 14.63
N GLU A 64 17.72 -6.92 15.33
CA GLU A 64 18.10 -7.09 16.75
C GLU A 64 19.61 -7.06 16.96
N PHE A 65 20.37 -7.72 16.09
CA PHE A 65 21.83 -7.70 16.15
C PHE A 65 22.37 -6.27 15.97
N CYS A 66 21.90 -5.53 14.96
CA CYS A 66 22.30 -4.14 14.75
C CYS A 66 21.88 -3.23 15.93
N MET A 67 20.71 -3.47 16.52
CA MET A 67 20.25 -2.74 17.71
C MET A 67 21.23 -2.93 18.89
N ASN A 68 21.64 -4.18 19.13
CA ASN A 68 22.58 -4.51 20.20
C ASN A 68 24.00 -3.96 19.92
N ALA A 69 24.38 -3.88 18.64
CA ALA A 69 25.62 -3.25 18.20
C ALA A 69 25.60 -1.70 18.27
N GLY A 70 24.47 -1.09 18.66
CA GLY A 70 24.30 0.36 18.69
C GLY A 70 24.13 1.01 17.31
N LYS A 71 23.94 0.21 16.27
CA LYS A 71 23.73 0.64 14.88
C LYS A 71 22.24 0.85 14.64
N ASP A 72 21.69 1.88 15.29
CA ASP A 72 20.25 2.14 15.29
C ASP A 72 19.69 2.36 13.86
N ASP A 73 20.45 3.02 12.97
CA ASP A 73 20.07 3.24 11.57
C ASP A 73 19.98 1.94 10.74
N GLU A 74 20.95 1.04 10.89
CA GLU A 74 20.92 -0.27 10.21
C GLU A 74 19.79 -1.14 10.78
N ALA A 75 19.55 -1.07 12.09
CA ALA A 75 18.45 -1.79 12.73
C ALA A 75 17.09 -1.33 12.18
N ILE A 76 16.88 -0.01 12.03
CA ILE A 76 15.68 0.55 11.41
C ILE A 76 15.50 0.01 10.00
N ALA A 77 16.56 -0.02 9.18
CA ALA A 77 16.47 -0.52 7.81
C ALA A 77 16.04 -2.00 7.77
N ALA A 78 16.62 -2.84 8.62
CA ALA A 78 16.31 -4.26 8.71
C ALA A 78 14.86 -4.52 9.18
N PHE A 79 14.40 -3.82 10.22
CA PHE A 79 13.01 -3.93 10.66
C PHE A 79 12.02 -3.35 9.65
N GLN A 80 12.40 -2.31 8.90
CA GLN A 80 11.60 -1.79 7.78
C GLN A 80 11.45 -2.84 6.67
N GLU A 81 12.48 -3.63 6.41
CA GLU A 81 12.40 -4.74 5.45
C GLU A 81 11.44 -5.81 5.94
N ALA A 82 11.53 -6.20 7.22
CA ALA A 82 10.61 -7.16 7.83
C ALA A 82 9.14 -6.73 7.68
N VAL A 83 8.81 -5.47 7.98
CA VAL A 83 7.43 -4.96 7.84
C VAL A 83 6.99 -4.70 6.38
N LYS A 84 7.93 -4.61 5.44
CA LYS A 84 7.62 -4.58 4.00
C LYS A 84 7.25 -5.96 3.47
N ILE A 85 7.93 -6.99 3.97
CA ILE A 85 7.65 -8.38 3.61
C ILE A 85 6.34 -8.82 4.27
N ASP A 86 6.22 -8.59 5.58
CA ASP A 86 5.01 -8.87 6.35
C ASP A 86 4.55 -7.64 7.14
N PRO A 87 3.55 -6.90 6.63
CA PRO A 87 3.03 -5.73 7.34
C PRO A 87 2.26 -6.10 8.61
N THR A 88 1.95 -7.38 8.82
CA THR A 88 1.29 -7.91 10.02
C THR A 88 2.27 -8.29 11.14
N PHE A 89 3.56 -8.05 10.96
CA PHE A 89 4.55 -8.44 11.93
C PHE A 89 4.67 -7.41 13.08
N THR A 90 3.89 -7.66 14.13
CA THR A 90 3.71 -6.74 15.27
C THR A 90 5.03 -6.39 15.97
N ASP A 91 5.92 -7.38 16.14
CA ASP A 91 7.22 -7.22 16.81
C ASP A 91 8.13 -6.24 16.07
N ALA A 92 8.27 -6.36 14.74
CA ALA A 92 9.10 -5.42 13.98
C ALA A 92 8.55 -3.99 14.02
N TRP A 93 7.23 -3.79 14.03
CA TRP A 93 6.64 -2.46 14.23
C TRP A 93 6.96 -1.89 15.62
N ALA A 94 6.94 -2.71 16.66
CA ALA A 94 7.30 -2.29 18.02
C ALA A 94 8.78 -1.93 18.12
N ARG A 95 9.68 -2.73 17.52
CA ARG A 95 11.12 -2.43 17.45
C ARG A 95 11.41 -1.15 16.68
N LEU A 96 10.76 -0.92 15.54
CA LEU A 96 10.85 0.34 14.79
C LEU A 96 10.43 1.53 15.63
N ALA A 97 9.31 1.40 16.36
CA ALA A 97 8.81 2.47 17.17
C ALA A 97 9.80 2.85 18.28
N ALA A 98 10.34 1.86 19.01
CA ALA A 98 11.36 2.08 20.04
C ALA A 98 12.62 2.74 19.48
N LEU A 99 13.07 2.33 18.29
CA LEU A 99 14.22 2.94 17.62
C LEU A 99 13.97 4.39 17.19
N TYR A 100 12.78 4.69 16.68
CA TYR A 100 12.39 6.06 16.35
C TYR A 100 12.27 6.95 17.59
N GLU A 101 11.76 6.42 18.72
CA GLU A 101 11.77 7.15 19.99
C GLU A 101 13.20 7.47 20.42
N LYS A 102 14.11 6.50 20.31
CA LYS A 102 15.52 6.67 20.66
C LYS A 102 16.22 7.74 19.79
N LYS A 103 15.86 7.86 18.51
CA LYS A 103 16.35 8.94 17.61
C LYS A 103 15.67 10.29 17.86
N GLY A 104 14.58 10.34 18.63
CA GLY A 104 13.77 11.55 18.83
C GLY A 104 12.71 11.79 17.74
N ASP A 105 12.54 10.84 16.81
CA ASP A 105 11.53 10.86 15.74
C ASP A 105 10.15 10.42 16.27
N ASN A 106 9.65 11.11 17.29
CA ASN A 106 8.40 10.77 17.98
C ASN A 106 7.20 10.64 17.04
N LYS A 107 7.16 11.44 15.97
CA LYS A 107 6.09 11.37 14.95
C LYS A 107 6.04 10.01 14.26
N LYS A 108 7.19 9.47 13.87
CA LYS A 108 7.30 8.16 13.20
C LYS A 108 7.08 7.03 14.20
N ALA A 109 7.59 7.18 15.42
CA ALA A 109 7.35 6.21 16.49
C ALA A 109 5.87 6.02 16.78
N ILE A 110 5.11 7.10 16.94
CA ILE A 110 3.66 7.04 17.19
C ILE A 110 2.92 6.34 16.05
N ASP A 111 3.28 6.62 14.79
CA ASP A 111 2.65 5.95 13.66
C ASP A 111 2.97 4.44 13.63
N ALA A 112 4.21 4.07 13.91
CA ALA A 112 4.65 2.67 14.02
C ALA A 112 3.94 1.93 15.18
N PHE A 113 3.84 2.54 16.37
CA PHE A 113 3.07 1.98 17.49
C PHE A 113 1.59 1.82 17.16
N ARG A 114 1.00 2.80 16.46
CA ARG A 114 -0.40 2.74 16.06
C ARG A 114 -0.66 1.58 15.10
N ARG A 115 0.27 1.33 14.17
CA ARG A 115 0.20 0.16 13.27
C ARG A 115 0.38 -1.15 14.03
N SER A 116 1.41 -1.25 14.88
CA SER A 116 1.66 -2.41 15.74
C SER A 116 0.40 -2.79 16.54
N LYS A 117 -0.19 -1.82 17.25
CA LYS A 117 -1.41 -2.02 18.05
C LYS A 117 -2.64 -2.37 17.21
N LYS A 118 -2.73 -1.90 15.97
CA LYS A 118 -3.87 -2.21 15.10
C LYS A 118 -3.80 -3.65 14.61
N VAL A 119 -2.60 -4.12 14.30
CA VAL A 119 -2.35 -5.49 13.83
C VAL A 119 -2.49 -6.50 14.96
N ALA A 120 -1.97 -6.18 16.16
CA ALA A 120 -2.05 -7.04 17.34
C ALA A 120 -3.48 -7.29 17.87
N LYS A 121 -4.47 -6.51 17.41
CA LYS A 121 -5.84 -6.50 17.93
C LYS A 121 -6.82 -7.31 17.08
N GLY A 122 -6.32 -8.25 16.27
CA GLY A 122 -7.11 -9.17 15.46
C GLY A 122 -7.26 -10.53 16.11
#